data_AF-A0A6B2G8D0-F1
#
_entry.id   AF-A0A6B2G8D0-F1
#
_cell.length_a   1.000
_cell.length_b   1.000
_cell.length_c   1.000
_cell.angle_alpha   90.00
_cell.angle_beta   90.00
_cell.angle_gamma   90.00
#
_symmetry.space_group_name_H-M   'P 1'
#
loop_
_entity.id
_entity.type
_entity.pdbx_description
1 polymer ?
#
loop_
_entity_poly.entity_id
_entity_poly.type
_entity_poly.pdbx_seq_one_letter_code
_entity_poly.pdbx_strand_id
1 'polypeptide(L)'
;KSKLTHLQCTPSLLYKIGVCLMRKYIFHPETKIQYFIIGGESFPSQTWLKQCIDYQGSSFKLPSFVNLYGTTEMSPWSSYYILSDVVLSEYIGGRIMIPIIGRLFPETYYRTEPHHSDVFSLYLGTDSRICFIDGDSSMLSHVPRKNSNYRHFIPTGDLVQMKDSSVFYFSRVNNCIKRDGKMINLDFLTNEVTGKAEKFIKRCIFLSVFEFERTLLKFYYST
;
A
#
# COMPACT_ATOMS: atom_id res chain seq x y z
N LYS A 1 -14.17 -6.32 -27.86
CA LYS A 1 -13.29 -6.67 -26.71
C LYS A 1 -12.37 -5.48 -26.40
N SER A 2 -12.13 -5.17 -25.12
CA SER A 2 -11.29 -4.04 -24.67
C SER A 2 -9.83 -4.18 -25.14
N LYS A 3 -9.15 -3.05 -25.44
CA LYS A 3 -7.71 -2.98 -25.79
C LYS A 3 -6.80 -2.68 -24.58
N LEU A 4 -7.31 -2.88 -23.36
CA LEU A 4 -6.58 -2.57 -22.13
C LEU A 4 -5.32 -3.44 -21.99
N THR A 5 -4.16 -2.80 -21.93
CA THR A 5 -2.85 -3.45 -21.73
C THR A 5 -2.27 -3.21 -20.34
N HIS A 6 -2.73 -2.18 -19.63
CA HIS A 6 -2.27 -1.82 -18.29
C HIS A 6 -3.50 -1.63 -17.41
N LEU A 7 -3.51 -2.28 -16.24
CA LEU A 7 -4.56 -2.12 -15.25
C LEU A 7 -3.93 -1.72 -13.93
N GLN A 8 -4.26 -0.51 -13.44
CA GLN A 8 -3.88 -0.05 -12.11
C GLN A 8 -5.08 -0.15 -11.16
N CYS A 9 -4.87 -0.68 -9.96
CA CYS A 9 -5.92 -0.80 -8.94
C CYS A 9 -5.35 -0.90 -7.53
N THR A 10 -6.22 -0.74 -6.53
CA THR A 10 -5.91 -1.01 -5.12
C THR A 10 -6.26 -2.45 -4.76
N PRO A 11 -5.52 -3.12 -3.87
CA PRO A 11 -5.86 -4.45 -3.33
C PRO A 11 -7.32 -4.60 -2.87
N SER A 12 -7.88 -3.61 -2.14
CA SER A 12 -9.28 -3.62 -1.69
C SER A 12 -10.29 -3.72 -2.84
N LEU A 13 -10.00 -3.06 -3.97
CA LEU A 13 -10.84 -3.16 -5.18
C LEU A 13 -10.80 -4.57 -5.77
N LEU A 14 -9.62 -5.20 -5.76
CA LEU A 14 -9.46 -6.57 -6.24
C LEU A 14 -10.25 -7.57 -5.40
N TYR A 15 -10.19 -7.41 -4.08
CA TYR A 15 -10.99 -8.24 -3.18
C TYR A 15 -12.50 -8.06 -3.41
N LYS A 16 -12.95 -6.84 -3.75
CA LYS A 16 -14.35 -6.57 -4.10
C LYS A 16 -14.77 -7.18 -5.44
N ILE A 17 -13.90 -7.14 -6.45
CA ILE A 17 -14.14 -7.81 -7.75
C ILE A 17 -14.25 -9.32 -7.56
N GLY A 18 -13.42 -9.88 -6.69
CA GLY A 18 -13.48 -11.29 -6.30
C GLY A 18 -12.87 -12.25 -7.33
N VAL A 19 -12.60 -13.47 -6.87
CA VAL A 19 -11.81 -14.47 -7.59
C VAL A 19 -12.40 -14.84 -8.97
N CYS A 20 -13.72 -15.00 -9.04
CA CYS A 20 -14.38 -15.44 -10.28
C CYS A 20 -14.21 -14.44 -11.42
N LEU A 21 -14.39 -13.15 -11.15
CA LEU A 21 -14.25 -12.11 -12.16
C LEU A 21 -12.78 -11.86 -12.51
N MET A 22 -11.88 -11.93 -11.52
CA MET A 22 -10.43 -11.85 -11.76
C MET A 22 -9.95 -12.94 -12.71
N ARG A 23 -10.35 -14.19 -12.49
CA ARG A 23 -10.06 -15.32 -13.40
C ARG A 23 -10.61 -15.09 -14.81
N LYS A 24 -11.86 -14.61 -14.91
CA LYS A 24 -12.56 -14.46 -16.19
C LYS A 24 -12.01 -13.32 -17.06
N TYR A 25 -11.56 -12.22 -16.45
CA TYR A 25 -11.24 -11.00 -17.20
C TYR A 25 -9.77 -10.59 -17.13
N ILE A 26 -9.08 -10.87 -16.02
CA ILE A 26 -7.70 -10.41 -15.79
C ILE A 26 -6.71 -11.53 -16.03
N PHE A 27 -6.94 -12.69 -15.42
CA PHE A 27 -6.06 -13.87 -15.49
C PHE A 27 -6.55 -14.92 -16.50
N HIS A 28 -7.40 -14.53 -17.44
CA HIS A 28 -7.83 -15.42 -18.52
C HIS A 28 -6.70 -15.57 -19.55
N PRO A 29 -6.48 -16.74 -20.18
CA PRO A 29 -5.42 -16.95 -21.18
C PRO A 29 -5.47 -15.97 -22.37
N GLU A 30 -6.67 -15.50 -22.73
CA GLU A 30 -6.85 -14.52 -23.81
C GLU A 30 -6.70 -13.05 -23.39
N THR A 31 -6.35 -12.77 -22.13
CA THR A 31 -6.17 -11.40 -21.65
C THR A 31 -5.14 -10.65 -22.50
N LYS A 32 -5.38 -9.35 -22.70
CA LYS A 32 -4.41 -8.44 -23.34
C LYS A 32 -3.66 -7.60 -22.32
N ILE A 33 -3.96 -7.78 -21.03
CA ILE A 33 -3.29 -7.08 -19.95
C ILE A 33 -1.85 -7.60 -19.87
N GLN A 34 -0.91 -6.69 -20.03
CA GLN A 34 0.53 -6.93 -19.94
C GLN A 34 1.05 -6.58 -18.55
N TYR A 35 0.55 -5.47 -17.97
CA TYR A 35 0.95 -5.02 -16.65
C TYR A 35 -0.25 -4.90 -15.73
N PHE A 36 -0.14 -5.56 -14.59
CA PHE A 36 -1.11 -5.49 -13.52
C PHE A 36 -0.48 -4.78 -12.33
N ILE A 37 -0.84 -3.51 -12.19
CA ILE A 37 -0.20 -2.53 -11.34
C ILE A 37 -1.06 -2.36 -10.09
N ILE A 38 -0.47 -2.60 -8.93
CA ILE A 38 -1.18 -2.69 -7.66
C ILE A 38 -0.48 -1.80 -6.66
N GLY A 39 -1.21 -0.90 -5.99
CA GLY A 39 -0.60 -0.01 -5.02
C GLY A 39 -1.60 0.72 -4.15
N GLY A 40 -1.06 1.49 -3.21
CA GLY A 40 -1.83 2.28 -2.25
C GLY A 40 -2.29 1.49 -1.01
N GLU A 41 -2.11 0.18 -0.99
CA GLU A 41 -2.37 -0.70 0.16
C GLU A 41 -1.36 -1.86 0.13
N SER A 42 -1.33 -2.69 1.17
CA SER A 42 -0.49 -3.90 1.21
C SER A 42 -0.82 -4.83 0.03
N PHE A 43 0.22 -5.38 -0.61
CA PHE A 43 0.07 -6.25 -1.77
C PHE A 43 -0.91 -7.41 -1.53
N PRO A 44 -1.68 -7.87 -2.55
CA PRO A 44 -2.71 -8.87 -2.34
C PRO A 44 -2.17 -10.17 -1.75
N SER A 45 -2.95 -10.80 -0.87
CA SER A 45 -2.50 -11.97 -0.13
C SER A 45 -2.17 -13.16 -1.04
N GLN A 46 -1.25 -14.00 -0.56
CA GLN A 46 -0.77 -15.19 -1.26
C GLN A 46 -1.91 -16.16 -1.56
N THR A 47 -2.79 -16.42 -0.57
CA THR A 47 -3.93 -17.32 -0.74
C THR A 47 -4.94 -16.77 -1.75
N TRP A 48 -5.20 -15.46 -1.73
CA TRP A 48 -6.11 -14.86 -2.71
C TRP A 48 -5.54 -14.90 -4.14
N LEU A 49 -4.25 -14.60 -4.32
CA LEU A 49 -3.59 -14.72 -5.61
C LEU A 49 -3.55 -16.16 -6.10
N LYS A 50 -3.27 -17.12 -5.20
CA LYS A 50 -3.34 -18.55 -5.50
C LYS A 50 -4.74 -18.90 -6.01
N GLN A 51 -5.79 -18.49 -5.31
CA GLN A 51 -7.15 -18.69 -5.78
C GLN A 51 -7.37 -18.04 -7.14
N CYS A 52 -6.84 -16.86 -7.42
CA CYS A 52 -7.04 -16.21 -8.71
C CYS A 52 -6.29 -16.87 -9.87
N ILE A 53 -5.09 -17.42 -9.64
CA ILE A 53 -4.14 -17.85 -10.68
C ILE A 53 -4.13 -19.37 -10.87
N ASP A 54 -4.29 -20.12 -9.78
CA ASP A 54 -4.13 -21.58 -9.69
C ASP A 54 -5.40 -22.30 -10.20
N TYR A 55 -5.90 -21.85 -11.35
CA TYR A 55 -7.03 -22.43 -12.06
C TYR A 55 -6.52 -23.44 -13.08
N GLN A 56 -6.60 -24.74 -12.76
CA GLN A 56 -6.35 -25.87 -13.67
C GLN A 56 -4.93 -25.96 -14.27
N GLY A 57 -3.87 -25.68 -13.50
CA GLY A 57 -2.49 -25.94 -13.94
C GLY A 57 -2.00 -24.99 -15.05
N SER A 58 -2.49 -23.76 -15.04
CA SER A 58 -2.19 -22.63 -15.93
C SER A 58 -0.75 -22.57 -16.47
N SER A 59 -0.51 -23.10 -17.67
CA SER A 59 0.75 -22.93 -18.44
C SER A 59 0.76 -21.64 -19.28
N PHE A 60 -0.20 -20.73 -19.08
CA PHE A 60 -0.33 -19.51 -19.88
C PHE A 60 0.42 -18.34 -19.23
N LYS A 61 0.86 -17.40 -20.06
CA LYS A 61 1.58 -16.21 -19.63
C LYS A 61 0.67 -15.30 -18.81
N LEU A 62 1.04 -15.02 -17.56
CA LEU A 62 0.38 -14.04 -16.70
C LEU A 62 0.82 -12.61 -17.06
N PRO A 63 0.00 -11.60 -16.73
CA PRO A 63 0.47 -10.21 -16.72
C PRO A 63 1.62 -10.04 -15.73
N SER A 64 2.56 -9.14 -16.04
CA SER A 64 3.60 -8.74 -15.09
C SER A 64 2.99 -7.97 -13.93
N PHE A 65 3.19 -8.46 -12.72
CA PHE A 65 2.73 -7.79 -11.49
C PHE A 65 3.69 -6.68 -11.11
N VAL A 66 3.14 -5.51 -10.79
CA VAL A 66 3.92 -4.36 -10.33
C VAL A 66 3.35 -3.89 -8.99
N ASN A 67 4.11 -4.02 -7.92
CA ASN A 67 3.77 -3.45 -6.61
C ASN A 67 4.25 -1.99 -6.57
N LEU A 68 3.34 -1.03 -6.39
CA LEU A 68 3.63 0.38 -6.25
C LEU A 68 3.53 0.82 -4.80
N TYR A 69 4.49 1.64 -4.39
CA TYR A 69 4.49 2.29 -3.09
C TYR A 69 4.69 3.79 -3.24
N GLY A 70 3.98 4.57 -2.43
CA GLY A 70 4.11 6.02 -2.35
C GLY A 70 3.16 6.60 -1.31
N THR A 71 3.37 7.88 -1.04
CA THR A 71 2.54 8.69 -0.16
C THR A 71 2.08 9.95 -0.89
N THR A 72 1.04 10.62 -0.40
CA THR A 72 0.46 11.80 -1.06
C THR A 72 1.38 13.02 -1.03
N GLU A 73 2.29 13.08 -0.07
CA GLU A 73 3.17 14.20 0.24
C GLU A 73 4.33 14.36 -0.78
N MET A 74 4.67 13.29 -1.51
CA MET A 74 5.91 13.20 -2.30
C MET A 74 5.69 12.79 -3.76
N SER A 75 4.45 12.88 -4.25
CA SER A 75 3.91 12.30 -5.51
C SER A 75 3.34 10.89 -5.33
N PRO A 76 2.24 10.52 -6.02
CA PRO A 76 1.47 9.32 -5.71
C PRO A 76 2.27 8.02 -5.63
N TRP A 77 3.38 7.90 -6.36
CA TRP A 77 4.25 6.72 -6.37
C TRP A 77 5.73 7.10 -6.24
N SER A 78 6.40 6.53 -5.24
CA SER A 78 7.80 6.76 -4.90
C SER A 78 8.70 5.58 -5.29
N SER A 79 8.16 4.37 -5.29
CA SER A 79 8.87 3.18 -5.76
C SER A 79 7.94 2.19 -6.46
N TYR A 80 8.54 1.30 -7.23
CA TYR A 80 7.86 0.17 -7.86
C TYR A 80 8.70 -1.10 -7.77
N TYR A 81 8.05 -2.24 -7.61
CA TYR A 81 8.68 -3.55 -7.64
C TYR A 81 7.99 -4.43 -8.69
N ILE A 82 8.72 -4.82 -9.72
CA ILE A 82 8.22 -5.72 -10.77
C ILE A 82 8.51 -7.15 -10.33
N LEU A 83 7.47 -7.97 -10.23
CA LEU A 83 7.62 -9.38 -9.87
C LEU A 83 7.92 -10.16 -11.16
N SER A 84 9.05 -10.88 -11.17
CA SER A 84 9.29 -11.91 -12.18
C SER A 84 8.37 -13.12 -11.94
N ASP A 85 8.24 -14.00 -12.94
CA ASP A 85 7.42 -15.21 -12.80
C ASP A 85 7.89 -16.10 -11.63
N VAL A 86 9.21 -16.14 -11.39
CA VAL A 86 9.80 -16.88 -10.26
C VAL A 86 9.41 -16.24 -8.93
N VAL A 87 9.58 -14.92 -8.80
CA VAL A 87 9.24 -14.18 -7.57
C VAL A 87 7.74 -14.29 -7.28
N LEU A 88 6.89 -14.17 -8.30
CA LEU A 88 5.44 -14.33 -8.15
C LEU A 88 5.10 -15.75 -7.66
N SER A 89 5.72 -16.78 -8.25
CA SER A 89 5.52 -18.18 -7.85
C SER A 89 5.97 -18.44 -6.41
N GLU A 90 7.13 -17.93 -6.00
CA GLU A 90 7.62 -18.06 -4.62
C GLU A 90 6.74 -17.32 -3.62
N TYR A 91 6.22 -16.14 -4.00
CA TYR A 91 5.29 -15.39 -3.16
C TYR A 91 3.99 -16.15 -2.97
N ILE A 92 3.36 -16.60 -4.06
CA ILE A 92 2.13 -17.42 -4.01
C ILE A 92 2.35 -18.72 -3.22
N GLY A 93 3.55 -19.31 -3.32
CA GLY A 93 3.97 -20.48 -2.56
C GLY A 93 4.30 -20.21 -1.08
N GLY A 94 4.19 -18.97 -0.62
CA GLY A 94 4.43 -18.58 0.77
C GLY A 94 5.89 -18.59 1.21
N ARG A 95 6.84 -18.57 0.27
CA ARG A 95 8.27 -18.68 0.56
C ARG A 95 8.93 -17.31 0.77
N ILE A 96 8.38 -16.27 0.16
CA ILE A 96 8.92 -14.91 0.25
C ILE A 96 7.83 -13.89 0.60
N MET A 97 8.27 -12.71 1.01
CA MET A 97 7.45 -11.52 1.16
C MET A 97 7.72 -10.55 0.01
N ILE A 98 6.77 -9.67 -0.30
CA ILE A 98 6.98 -8.60 -1.28
C ILE A 98 7.53 -7.37 -0.56
N PRO A 99 8.67 -6.81 -1.00
CA PRO A 99 9.19 -5.60 -0.41
C PRO A 99 8.26 -4.41 -0.68
N ILE A 100 8.17 -3.51 0.31
CA ILE A 100 7.41 -2.27 0.19
C ILE A 100 8.19 -1.25 -0.66
N ILE A 101 9.52 -1.23 -0.55
CA ILE A 101 10.40 -0.42 -1.38
C ILE A 101 11.04 -1.29 -2.45
N GLY A 102 10.69 -1.02 -3.70
CA GLY A 102 11.36 -1.60 -4.86
C GLY A 102 12.39 -0.65 -5.46
N ARG A 103 12.40 -0.56 -6.79
CA ARG A 103 13.15 0.46 -7.52
C ARG A 103 12.50 1.83 -7.31
N LEU A 104 13.30 2.78 -6.85
CA LEU A 104 12.87 4.16 -6.67
C LEU A 104 12.64 4.83 -8.03
N PHE A 105 11.61 5.68 -8.11
CA PHE A 105 11.47 6.61 -9.23
C PHE A 105 12.59 7.65 -9.19
N PRO A 106 12.87 8.35 -10.31
CA PRO A 106 13.88 9.40 -10.34
C PRO A 106 13.68 10.42 -9.20
N GLU A 107 14.78 10.97 -8.68
CA GLU A 107 14.77 12.03 -7.67
C GLU A 107 14.01 11.64 -6.38
N THR A 108 13.94 10.33 -6.12
CA THR A 108 13.34 9.73 -4.93
C THR A 108 14.40 8.94 -4.18
N TYR A 109 14.44 9.12 -2.87
CA TYR A 109 15.32 8.49 -1.91
C TYR A 109 14.46 7.90 -0.80
N TYR A 110 15.02 6.98 -0.03
CA TYR A 110 14.44 6.57 1.24
C TYR A 110 15.52 6.47 2.30
N ARG A 111 15.11 6.56 3.56
CA ARG A 111 15.94 6.19 4.70
C ARG A 111 15.05 5.56 5.77
N THR A 112 15.68 4.78 6.62
CA THR A 112 15.04 4.14 7.77
C THR A 112 15.71 4.61 9.05
N GLU A 113 14.92 4.89 10.08
CA GLU A 113 15.42 5.26 11.40
C GLU A 113 14.89 4.26 12.43
N PRO A 114 15.68 3.86 13.45
CA PRO A 114 15.19 2.97 14.49
C PRO A 114 13.91 3.50 15.15
N HIS A 115 12.90 2.64 15.32
CA HIS A 115 11.67 2.98 16.03
C HIS A 115 11.57 2.19 17.35
N HIS A 116 11.58 0.86 17.27
CA HIS A 116 11.56 -0.03 18.44
C HIS A 116 12.00 -1.45 18.05
N SER A 117 12.91 -2.07 18.81
CA SER A 117 13.51 -3.37 18.49
C SER A 117 14.03 -3.44 17.04
N ASP A 118 13.51 -4.36 16.23
CA ASP A 118 13.84 -4.61 14.83
C ASP A 118 12.92 -3.86 13.84
N VAL A 119 12.12 -2.91 14.35
CA VAL A 119 11.19 -2.08 13.58
C VAL A 119 11.76 -0.67 13.39
N PHE A 120 11.63 -0.16 12.17
CA PHE A 120 12.16 1.13 11.74
C PHE A 120 11.06 2.03 11.18
N SER A 121 11.18 3.34 11.40
CA SER A 121 10.37 4.36 10.74
C SER A 121 10.88 4.60 9.32
N LEU A 122 9.98 4.61 8.33
CA LEU A 122 10.32 4.88 6.94
C LEU A 122 10.14 6.36 6.60
N TYR A 123 11.15 6.92 5.95
CA TYR A 123 11.13 8.28 5.39
C TYR A 123 11.39 8.24 3.89
N LEU A 124 10.71 9.12 3.16
CA LEU A 124 10.92 9.33 1.74
C LEU A 124 11.60 10.68 1.50
N GLY A 125 12.68 10.68 0.73
CA GLY A 125 13.48 11.86 0.43
C GLY A 125 13.35 12.29 -1.02
N THR A 126 13.19 13.57 -1.31
CA THR A 126 13.19 14.07 -2.70
C THR A 126 13.99 15.35 -2.86
N ASP A 127 14.47 15.57 -4.09
CA ASP A 127 15.08 16.83 -4.51
C ASP A 127 14.07 17.75 -5.22
N SER A 128 12.92 17.23 -5.67
CA SER A 128 12.03 17.93 -6.61
C SER A 128 10.55 17.53 -6.53
N ARG A 129 10.23 16.31 -6.07
CA ARG A 129 8.89 15.70 -6.14
C ARG A 129 8.05 16.07 -4.92
N ILE A 130 7.77 17.35 -4.76
CA ILE A 130 6.99 17.85 -3.61
C ILE A 130 5.54 18.02 -4.03
N CYS A 131 4.61 17.47 -3.23
CA CYS A 131 3.18 17.70 -3.38
C CYS A 131 2.68 18.53 -2.20
N PHE A 132 1.99 19.63 -2.52
CA PHE A 132 1.36 20.46 -1.50
C PHE A 132 0.07 19.79 -1.01
N ILE A 133 -0.07 19.70 0.30
CA ILE A 133 -1.33 19.33 0.94
C ILE A 133 -2.02 20.62 1.36
N ASP A 134 -3.24 20.83 0.86
CA ASP A 134 -4.03 22.01 1.21
C ASP A 134 -4.18 22.15 2.73
N GLY A 135 -3.83 23.32 3.26
CA GLY A 135 -3.89 23.62 4.69
C GLY A 135 -2.62 23.31 5.49
N ASP A 136 -1.60 22.68 4.91
CA ASP A 136 -0.31 22.45 5.55
C ASP A 136 0.78 23.36 4.95
N SER A 137 0.96 24.53 5.56
CA SER A 137 2.01 25.49 5.18
C SER A 137 3.40 25.08 5.64
N SER A 138 3.56 24.02 6.47
CA SER A 138 4.87 23.58 6.94
C SER A 138 5.76 23.06 5.80
N MET A 139 5.15 22.58 4.71
CA MET A 139 5.86 22.13 3.52
C MET A 139 6.44 23.28 2.67
N LEU A 140 5.94 24.52 2.83
CA LEU A 140 6.44 25.69 2.11
C LEU A 140 7.81 26.15 2.62
N SER A 141 8.11 25.96 3.91
CA SER A 141 9.42 26.31 4.49
C SER A 141 10.53 25.32 4.12
N HIS A 142 10.21 24.20 3.48
CA HIS A 142 11.14 23.10 3.23
C HIS A 142 11.35 22.74 1.75
N VAL A 143 10.83 23.57 0.82
CA VAL A 143 11.15 23.44 -0.61
C VAL A 143 12.66 23.63 -0.80
N PRO A 144 13.40 22.64 -1.35
CA PRO A 144 14.82 22.76 -1.61
C PRO A 144 15.07 24.02 -2.45
N ARG A 145 15.91 24.93 -1.96
CA ARG A 145 16.41 26.02 -2.79
C ARG A 145 17.21 25.39 -3.94
N LYS A 146 16.96 25.81 -5.19
CA LYS A 146 17.81 25.42 -6.33
C LYS A 146 19.28 25.61 -5.91
N ASN A 147 20.07 24.54 -5.97
CA ASN A 147 21.50 24.41 -5.57
C ASN A 147 21.81 24.03 -4.11
N SER A 148 20.86 23.58 -3.29
CA SER A 148 21.21 22.87 -2.05
C SER A 148 21.42 21.38 -2.31
N ASN A 149 22.52 20.78 -1.81
CA ASN A 149 22.69 19.31 -1.71
C ASN A 149 21.71 18.66 -0.69
N TYR A 150 20.63 19.35 -0.35
CA TYR A 150 19.71 18.97 0.70
C TYR A 150 18.53 18.21 0.11
N ARG A 151 18.44 16.92 0.45
CA ARG A 151 17.28 16.08 0.20
C ARG A 151 16.22 16.36 1.26
N HIS A 152 15.01 16.70 0.85
CA HIS A 152 13.91 16.87 1.77
C HIS A 152 13.30 15.51 2.11
N PHE A 153 13.48 15.05 3.36
CA PHE A 153 12.92 13.79 3.86
C PHE A 153 11.61 14.03 4.62
N ILE A 154 10.57 13.31 4.21
CA ILE A 154 9.22 13.37 4.77
C ILE A 154 8.95 12.06 5.52
N PRO A 155 8.45 12.11 6.77
CA PRO A 155 8.02 10.92 7.48
C PRO A 155 6.79 10.32 6.77
N THR A 156 6.86 9.05 6.39
CA THR A 156 5.73 8.37 5.74
C THR A 156 4.64 7.95 6.72
N GLY A 157 4.99 7.88 8.02
CA GLY A 157 4.17 7.24 9.05
C GLY A 157 4.13 5.71 8.94
N ASP A 158 4.83 5.10 7.99
CA ASP A 158 4.93 3.65 7.85
C ASP A 158 6.11 3.11 8.67
N LEU A 159 5.85 2.00 9.35
CA LEU A 159 6.83 1.20 10.07
C LEU A 159 7.22 -0.01 9.21
N VAL A 160 8.50 -0.33 9.21
CA VAL A 160 9.08 -1.36 8.35
C VAL A 160 10.04 -2.26 9.11
N GLN A 161 10.19 -3.49 8.63
CA GLN A 161 11.25 -4.41 9.03
C GLN A 161 12.26 -4.57 7.89
N MET A 162 13.53 -4.70 8.23
CA MET A 162 14.62 -4.92 7.28
C MET A 162 15.03 -6.39 7.29
N LYS A 163 15.05 -7.02 6.12
CA LYS A 163 15.56 -8.39 5.95
C LYS A 163 16.28 -8.52 4.63
N ASP A 164 17.50 -9.07 4.64
CA ASP A 164 18.33 -9.30 3.44
C ASP A 164 18.46 -8.04 2.56
N SER A 165 18.68 -6.88 3.19
CA SER A 165 18.71 -5.54 2.55
C SER A 165 17.41 -5.07 1.90
N SER A 166 16.32 -5.81 2.06
CA SER A 166 14.98 -5.45 1.57
C SER A 166 14.12 -4.87 2.69
N VAL A 167 13.24 -3.94 2.31
CA VAL A 167 12.33 -3.23 3.23
C VAL A 167 10.95 -3.86 3.15
N PHE A 168 10.40 -4.30 4.27
CA PHE A 168 9.06 -4.91 4.34
C PHE A 168 8.12 -4.06 5.20
N TYR A 169 6.90 -3.86 4.72
CA TYR A 169 5.87 -3.18 5.49
C TYR A 169 5.56 -3.96 6.78
N PHE A 170 5.52 -3.26 7.91
CA PHE A 170 5.15 -3.83 9.20
C PHE A 170 3.82 -3.26 9.69
N SER A 171 3.74 -1.94 9.88
CA SER A 171 2.54 -1.27 10.38
C SER A 171 2.62 0.25 10.13
N ARG A 172 1.81 1.05 10.83
CA ARG A 172 1.91 2.52 10.85
C ARG A 172 2.09 3.02 12.27
N VAL A 173 2.77 4.17 12.40
CA VAL A 173 3.00 4.85 13.69
C VAL A 173 1.71 5.42 14.26
N ASN A 174 0.82 5.90 13.38
CA ASN A 174 -0.46 6.48 13.76
C ASN A 174 -1.59 5.46 13.61
N ASN A 175 -2.73 5.73 14.25
CA ASN A 175 -3.95 4.92 14.13
C ASN A 175 -4.64 5.18 12.77
N CYS A 176 -3.86 5.15 11.68
CA CYS A 176 -4.33 5.36 10.32
C CYS A 176 -4.26 4.06 9.52
N ILE A 177 -5.29 3.80 8.71
CA ILE A 177 -5.31 2.69 7.75
C ILE A 177 -5.45 3.20 6.33
N LYS A 178 -5.06 2.36 5.36
CA LYS A 178 -5.40 2.56 3.94
C LYS A 178 -6.50 1.56 3.55
N ARG A 179 -7.65 2.07 3.10
CA ARG A 179 -8.78 1.27 2.64
C ARG A 179 -9.46 1.95 1.46
N ASP A 180 -9.75 1.18 0.42
CA ASP A 180 -10.28 1.69 -0.84
C ASP A 180 -9.39 2.81 -1.43
N GLY A 181 -8.08 2.66 -1.27
CA GLY A 181 -7.09 3.66 -1.69
C GLY A 181 -7.11 4.98 -0.90
N LYS A 182 -7.88 5.06 0.19
CA LYS A 182 -7.98 6.26 1.03
C LYS A 182 -7.31 6.04 2.37
N MET A 183 -6.58 7.05 2.83
CA MET A 183 -6.08 7.09 4.20
C MET A 183 -7.21 7.49 5.15
N ILE A 184 -7.43 6.69 6.20
CA ILE A 184 -8.47 6.89 7.20
C ILE A 184 -7.80 6.97 8.57
N ASN A 185 -7.99 8.07 9.29
CA ASN A 185 -7.55 8.23 10.67
C ASN A 185 -8.65 7.72 11.63
N LEU A 186 -8.36 6.67 12.38
CA LEU A 186 -9.32 6.01 13.27
C LEU A 186 -9.57 6.80 14.57
N ASP A 187 -8.61 7.62 15.01
CA ASP A 187 -8.80 8.51 16.15
C ASP A 187 -9.78 9.63 15.80
N PHE A 188 -9.64 10.20 14.59
CA PHE A 188 -10.60 11.17 14.05
C PHE A 188 -12.01 10.58 13.98
N LEU A 189 -12.17 9.37 13.43
CA LEU A 189 -13.46 8.68 13.38
C LEU A 189 -14.04 8.42 14.78
N THR A 190 -13.21 8.00 15.72
CA THR A 190 -13.61 7.75 17.11
C THR A 190 -14.13 9.02 17.76
N ASN A 191 -13.45 10.15 17.57
CA ASN A 191 -13.87 11.45 18.10
C ASN A 191 -15.16 11.95 17.46
N GLU A 192 -15.26 11.86 16.13
CA GLU A 192 -16.47 12.28 15.39
C GLU A 192 -17.71 11.50 15.82
N VAL A 193 -17.61 10.17 15.98
CA VAL A 193 -18.74 9.33 16.39
C VAL A 193 -19.08 9.57 17.86
N THR A 194 -18.08 9.67 18.75
CA THR A 194 -18.32 9.95 20.17
C THR A 194 -19.05 11.28 20.34
N GLY A 195 -18.64 12.34 19.63
CA GLY A 195 -19.29 13.65 19.70
C GLY A 195 -20.70 13.67 19.12
N LYS A 196 -20.94 12.99 17.98
CA LYS A 196 -22.26 12.97 17.32
C LYS A 196 -23.27 12.02 17.95
N ALA A 197 -22.80 10.96 18.61
CA ALA A 197 -23.64 9.90 19.18
C ALA A 197 -23.62 9.90 20.72
N GLU A 198 -23.20 10.98 21.37
CA GLU A 198 -23.04 11.09 22.84
C GLU A 198 -24.28 10.66 23.64
N LYS A 199 -25.48 10.82 23.06
CA LYS A 199 -26.76 10.44 23.68
C LYS A 199 -27.00 8.93 23.76
N PHE A 200 -26.30 8.16 22.92
CA PHE A 200 -26.51 6.72 22.77
C PHE A 200 -25.22 5.91 23.00
N ILE A 201 -24.07 6.55 22.92
CA ILE A 201 -22.75 5.93 22.99
C ILE A 201 -21.93 6.65 24.04
N LYS A 202 -21.73 5.99 25.17
CA LYS A 202 -20.89 6.49 26.28
C LYS A 202 -19.40 6.48 25.94
N ARG A 203 -18.96 5.45 25.21
CA ARG A 203 -17.57 5.29 24.74
C ARG A 203 -17.57 4.49 23.45
N CYS A 204 -16.64 4.80 22.56
CA CYS A 204 -16.38 3.97 21.39
C CYS A 204 -14.91 3.98 21.01
N ILE A 205 -14.52 3.03 20.17
CA ILE A 205 -13.21 2.98 19.53
C ILE A 205 -13.32 2.27 18.18
N PHE A 206 -12.63 2.83 17.18
CA PHE A 206 -12.37 2.17 15.92
C PHE A 206 -11.01 1.50 15.95
N LEU A 207 -10.97 0.21 15.63
CA LEU A 207 -9.75 -0.57 15.55
C LEU A 207 -9.58 -1.19 14.16
N SER A 208 -8.36 -1.14 13.66
CA SER A 208 -7.93 -1.95 12.53
C SER A 208 -7.52 -3.32 13.01
N VAL A 209 -8.14 -4.37 12.49
CA VAL A 209 -7.77 -5.76 12.80
C VAL A 209 -7.49 -6.49 11.50
N PHE A 210 -6.34 -7.16 11.43
CA PHE A 210 -6.00 -8.01 10.29
C PHE A 210 -6.58 -9.41 10.52
N GLU A 211 -7.64 -9.76 9.80
CA GLU A 211 -8.33 -11.04 9.90
C GLU A 211 -8.68 -11.53 8.50
N PHE A 212 -8.60 -12.85 8.28
CA PHE A 212 -8.88 -13.46 6.97
C PHE A 212 -8.09 -12.79 5.83
N GLU A 213 -6.82 -12.47 6.10
CA GLU A 213 -5.88 -11.88 5.14
C GLU A 213 -6.28 -10.49 4.60
N ARG A 214 -7.15 -9.79 5.31
CA ARG A 214 -7.58 -8.44 4.95
C ARG A 214 -7.70 -7.57 6.18
N THR A 215 -7.55 -6.27 5.97
CA THR A 215 -7.77 -5.27 7.01
C THR A 215 -9.28 -5.06 7.22
N LEU A 216 -9.76 -5.41 8.41
CA LEU A 216 -11.11 -5.14 8.88
C LEU A 216 -11.11 -3.91 9.78
N LEU A 217 -12.12 -3.06 9.62
CA LEU A 217 -12.41 -1.98 10.54
C LEU A 217 -13.46 -2.49 11.53
N LYS A 218 -13.10 -2.60 12.80
CA LYS A 218 -14.03 -3.00 13.88
C LYS A 218 -14.42 -1.77 14.70
N PHE A 219 -15.70 -1.68 14.99
CA PHE A 219 -16.28 -0.63 15.83
C PHE A 219 -16.74 -1.26 17.14
N TYR A 220 -16.14 -0.82 18.23
CA TYR A 220 -16.53 -1.22 19.58
C TYR A 220 -17.16 -0.02 20.28
N TYR A 221 -18.27 -0.24 20.97
CA TYR A 221 -18.96 0.82 21.69
C TYR A 221 -19.63 0.29 22.96
N SER A 222 -19.86 1.20 23.91
CA SER A 222 -20.71 0.98 25.07
C SER A 222 -21.84 2.00 25.05
N THR A 223 -23.07 1.55 25.29
CA THR A 223 -24.25 2.38 25.47
C THR A 223 -24.38 2.82 26.92
#